data_AF-A0A9P6D3L8-F1
#
_entry.id   AF-A0A9P6D3L8-F1
#
_cell.length_a   1.000
_cell.length_b   1.000
_cell.length_c   1.000
_cell.angle_alpha   90.00
_cell.angle_beta   90.00
_cell.angle_gamma   90.00
#
_symmetry.space_group_name_H-M   'P 1'
#
loop_
_entity.id
_entity.type
_entity.pdbx_description
1 polymer ?
#
loop_
_entity_poly.entity_id
_entity_poly.type
_entity_poly.pdbx_seq_one_letter_code
_entity_poly.pdbx_strand_id
1 'polypeptide(L)' 'NFFEKCTLCELGFWIQLGHSKMVSCPMVKRGHIDFVLIHTNGLHLVAMDFCGCLDK' A
#
# COMPACT_ATOMS: atom_id res chain seq x y z
N ASN A 1 24.61 -16.86 1.09
CA ASN A 1 23.15 -16.89 0.92
C ASN A 1 22.81 -15.83 -0.12
N PHE A 2 22.16 -16.15 -1.23
CA PHE A 2 21.95 -15.19 -2.34
C PHE A 2 20.67 -14.37 -2.22
N PHE A 3 19.76 -14.70 -1.28
CA PHE A 3 18.51 -13.96 -1.05
C PHE A 3 18.35 -13.58 0.42
N GLU A 4 17.87 -12.36 0.64
CA GLU A 4 17.54 -11.80 1.95
C GLU A 4 16.02 -11.60 2.06
N LYS A 5 15.48 -11.75 3.27
CA LYS A 5 14.07 -11.42 3.52
C LYS A 5 13.91 -9.91 3.49
N CYS A 6 13.00 -9.43 2.66
CA CYS A 6 12.55 -8.04 2.63
C CYS A 6 11.02 -7.97 2.67
N THR A 7 10.50 -6.83 3.10
CA THR A 7 9.06 -6.55 3.04
C THR A 7 8.66 -6.04 1.66
N LEU A 8 7.37 -6.12 1.33
CA LEU A 8 6.86 -5.53 0.10
C LEU A 8 7.03 -4.00 0.10
N CYS A 9 6.95 -3.35 1.27
CA CYS A 9 7.27 -1.92 1.44
C CYS A 9 8.69 -1.58 0.96
N GLU A 10 9.68 -2.37 1.39
CA GLU A 10 11.09 -2.14 1.04
C GLU A 10 11.36 -2.29 -0.46
N LEU A 11 10.52 -3.06 -1.15
CA LEU A 11 10.54 -3.20 -2.60
C LEU A 11 9.74 -2.09 -3.34
N GLY A 12 9.20 -1.12 -2.61
CA GLY A 12 8.42 -0.01 -3.17
C GLY A 12 6.98 -0.36 -3.51
N PHE A 13 6.46 -1.48 -3.02
CA PHE A 13 5.06 -1.84 -3.25
C PHE A 13 4.13 -0.95 -2.44
N TRP A 14 3.17 -0.33 -3.13
CA TRP A 14 2.22 0.62 -2.59
C TRP A 14 0.80 0.27 -3.00
N ILE A 15 -0.15 0.27 -2.05
CA ILE A 15 -1.59 0.10 -2.33
C ILE A 15 -2.34 1.44 -2.22
N GLN A 16 -3.01 1.86 -3.29
CA GLN A 16 -3.93 3.01 -3.27
C GLN A 16 -5.38 2.51 -3.10
N LEU A 17 -6.06 2.95 -2.04
CA LEU A 17 -7.47 2.66 -1.77
C LEU A 17 -8.38 3.87 -2.02
N GLY A 18 -9.66 3.61 -2.30
CA GLY A 18 -10.72 4.62 -2.38
C GLY A 18 -10.78 5.45 -3.66
N HIS A 19 -9.88 5.23 -4.62
CA HIS A 19 -9.92 5.84 -5.95
C HIS A 19 -10.38 4.82 -7.00
N SER A 20 -10.99 5.26 -8.10
CA SER A 20 -11.40 4.35 -9.18
C SER A 20 -10.21 3.55 -9.71
N LYS A 21 -10.42 2.26 -10.01
CA LYS A 21 -9.38 1.35 -10.49
C LYS A 21 -8.66 1.94 -11.70
N MET A 22 -7.33 1.73 -11.77
CA MET A 22 -6.41 2.17 -12.84
C MET A 22 -6.04 3.66 -12.91
N VAL A 23 -6.49 4.51 -11.99
CA VAL A 23 -6.08 5.93 -11.96
C VAL A 23 -5.36 6.23 -10.64
N SER A 24 -4.23 6.94 -10.72
CA SER A 24 -3.56 7.47 -9.53
C SER A 24 -4.36 8.64 -8.98
N CYS A 25 -4.59 8.66 -7.67
CA CYS A 25 -5.26 9.78 -7.04
C CYS A 25 -4.29 10.98 -6.98
N PRO A 26 -4.67 12.19 -7.43
CA PRO A 26 -3.84 13.39 -7.21
C PRO A 26 -4.00 13.97 -5.79
N MET A 27 -5.04 13.54 -5.06
CA MET A 27 -5.38 14.00 -3.70
C MET A 27 -5.11 12.87 -2.70
N VAL A 28 -3.86 12.41 -2.67
CA VAL A 28 -3.43 11.29 -1.84
C VAL A 28 -3.43 11.67 -0.36
N LYS A 29 -3.96 10.77 0.48
CA LYS A 29 -3.82 10.82 1.94
C LYS A 29 -2.99 9.62 2.41
N ARG A 30 -1.83 9.89 3.02
CA ARG A 30 -0.98 8.83 3.59
C ARG A 30 -1.72 8.01 4.62
N GLY A 31 -1.69 6.69 4.44
CA GLY A 31 -2.15 5.73 5.41
C GLY A 31 -1.17 5.54 6.57
N HIS A 32 -1.52 4.64 7.48
CA HIS A 32 -0.65 4.28 8.59
C HIS A 32 0.57 3.48 8.11
N ILE A 33 1.73 3.71 8.72
CA ILE A 33 3.01 3.11 8.32
C ILE A 33 3.08 1.58 8.56
N ASP A 34 2.30 1.08 9.53
CA ASP A 34 2.32 -0.32 9.95
C ASP A 34 1.07 -1.11 9.50
N PHE A 35 0.73 -1.04 8.22
CA PHE A 35 -0.42 -1.77 7.69
C PHE A 35 -0.05 -3.22 7.34
N VAL A 36 -0.76 -4.18 7.94
CA VAL A 36 -0.57 -5.62 7.69
C VAL A 36 -1.66 -6.16 6.78
N LEU A 37 -1.28 -6.58 5.59
CA LEU A 37 -2.14 -7.29 4.64
C LEU A 37 -2.11 -8.79 4.93
N ILE A 38 -3.30 -9.37 5.12
CA ILE A 38 -3.48 -10.83 5.22
C ILE A 38 -3.74 -11.37 3.81
N HIS A 39 -2.85 -12.22 3.32
CA HIS A 39 -2.95 -12.87 2.01
C HIS A 39 -2.90 -14.39 2.19
N THR A 40 -3.33 -15.14 1.17
CA THR A 40 -3.25 -16.62 1.16
C THR A 40 -1.83 -17.14 1.34
N ASN A 41 -0.84 -16.28 1.06
CA ASN A 41 0.59 -16.62 1.10
C ASN A 41 1.26 -16.16 2.40
N GLY A 42 0.52 -15.52 3.31
CA GLY A 42 1.04 -15.03 4.58
C GLY A 42 0.64 -13.59 4.91
N LEU A 43 1.34 -13.04 5.90
CA LEU A 43 1.18 -11.66 6.36
C LEU A 43 2.24 -10.78 5.70
N HIS A 44 1.83 -9.63 5.17
CA HIS A 44 2.72 -8.70 4.51
C HIS A 44 2.55 -7.30 5.09
N LEU A 45 3.67 -6.71 5.55
CA LEU A 45 3.72 -5.28 5.80
C LEU A 45 3.74 -4.56 4.44
N VAL A 46 2.78 -3.68 4.20
CA VAL A 46 2.62 -2.93 2.93
C VAL A 46 2.38 -1.45 3.20
N ALA A 47 2.88 -0.60 2.30
CA ALA A 47 2.57 0.82 2.31
C ALA A 47 1.18 1.05 1.69
N MET A 48 0.41 1.97 2.26
CA MET A 48 -0.95 2.25 1.81
C MET A 48 -1.24 3.75 1.76
N ASP A 49 -2.00 4.16 0.75
CA ASP A 49 -2.60 5.47 0.60
C ASP A 49 -4.12 5.37 0.50
N PHE A 50 -4.80 6.40 0.98
CA PHE A 50 -6.23 6.61 0.80
C PHE A 50 -6.49 7.75 -0.18
N CYS A 51 -7.60 7.64 -0.90
CA CYS A 51 -8.08 8.68 -1.80
C CYS A 51 -8.75 9.80 -0.99
N GLY A 52 -8.33 11.04 -1.22
CA GLY A 52 -8.93 12.23 -0.63
C GLY A 52 -9.90 12.98 -1.56
N CYS A 53 -10.32 12.39 -2.69
CA CYS A 53 -11.21 13.06 -3.65
C CYS A 53 -12.62 13.32 -3.10
N LEU A 54 -13.08 12.52 -2.13
CA LEU A 54 -14.41 12.66 -1.52
C LEU A 54 -14.42 13.55 -0.26
N ASP A 55 -13.24 14.00 0.19
CA ASP A 55 -13.11 14.90 1.34
C ASP A 55 -13.11 16.39 0.90
N LYS A 56 -13.65 16.69 -0.29
CA LYS A 56 -13.74 18.02 -0.88
C LYS A 56 -15.18 18.39 -1.20
#